data_AF-A0AAD8B6D3-F1
#
_entry.id   AF-A0AAD8B6D3-F1
#
_cell.length_a   1.000
_cell.length_b   1.000
_cell.length_c   1.000
_cell.angle_alpha   90.00
_cell.angle_beta   90.00
_cell.angle_gamma   90.00
#
_symmetry.space_group_name_H-M   'P 1'
#
loop_
_entity.id
_entity.type
_entity.pdbx_description
1 polymer ?
#
loop_
_entity_poly.entity_id
_entity_poly.type
_entity_poly.pdbx_seq_one_letter_code
_entity_poly.pdbx_strand_id
1 'polypeptide(L)'
;MKLTNVLQFYTRYRRVNGLLRFGKYRVIPPISVNFKRKVAELMCIEKDNLDIINKPFLSADEENAFHKVVPRVPYKNDKTKKDELLTERLDNLPPNYTTKELFAILNCNKKWE
;
A
#
# COMPACT_ATOMS: atom_id res chain seq x y z
N MET A 1 -10.35 4.20 34.42
CA MET A 1 -9.77 2.84 34.47
C MET A 1 -8.89 2.51 33.26
N LYS A 2 -7.83 3.29 32.98
CA LYS A 2 -6.86 2.95 31.91
C LYS A 2 -5.66 2.17 32.46
N LEU A 3 -5.22 2.50 33.68
CA LEU A 3 -4.13 1.84 34.40
C LEU A 3 -4.37 0.34 34.64
N THR A 4 -5.60 -0.04 35.01
CA THR A 4 -5.98 -1.45 35.22
C THR A 4 -5.89 -2.29 33.94
N ASN A 5 -6.28 -1.73 32.79
CA ASN A 5 -6.20 -2.43 31.51
C ASN A 5 -4.75 -2.61 31.05
N VAL A 6 -3.89 -1.61 31.31
CA VAL A 6 -2.44 -1.69 31.03
C VAL A 6 -1.79 -2.74 31.94
N LEU A 7 -2.12 -2.78 33.23
CA LEU A 7 -1.61 -3.79 34.16
C LEU A 7 -2.06 -5.21 33.79
N GLN A 8 -3.32 -5.39 33.36
CA GLN A 8 -3.82 -6.67 32.83
C GLN A 8 -3.06 -7.15 31.58
N PHE A 9 -2.56 -6.22 30.76
CA PHE A 9 -1.71 -6.58 29.62
C PHE A 9 -0.36 -7.13 30.08
N TYR A 10 0.23 -6.55 31.13
CA TYR A 10 1.50 -7.00 31.71
C TYR A 10 1.39 -8.31 32.50
N THR A 11 0.24 -8.61 33.12
CA THR A 11 0.06 -9.88 33.86
C THR A 11 -0.13 -11.08 32.94
N ARG A 12 -0.65 -10.87 31.73
CA ARG A 12 -0.99 -11.96 30.79
C ARG A 12 0.22 -12.57 30.08
N TYR A 13 1.29 -11.79 29.90
CA TYR A 13 2.52 -12.25 29.24
C TYR A 13 3.67 -12.27 30.24
N ARG A 14 4.33 -13.43 30.39
CA ARG A 14 5.58 -13.55 31.16
C ARG A 14 6.59 -12.53 30.63
N ARG A 15 7.40 -11.92 31.50
CA ARG A 15 8.36 -10.86 31.14
C ARG A 15 9.29 -11.37 30.03
N VAL A 16 9.06 -10.93 28.79
CA VAL A 16 9.88 -11.26 27.62
C VAL A 16 10.89 -10.14 27.42
N ASN A 17 12.15 -10.50 27.20
CA ASN A 17 13.20 -9.52 26.94
C ASN A 17 13.01 -8.91 25.55
N GLY A 18 12.85 -7.59 25.48
CA GLY A 18 12.65 -6.86 24.22
C GLY A 18 11.19 -6.79 23.76
N LEU A 19 10.98 -6.76 22.44
CA LEU A 19 9.64 -6.61 21.84
C LEU A 19 8.87 -7.94 21.87
N LEU A 20 7.62 -7.93 22.33
CA LEU A 20 6.80 -9.14 22.53
C LEU A 20 6.64 -10.03 21.28
N ARG A 21 6.54 -9.43 20.08
CA ARG A 21 6.26 -10.15 18.82
C ARG A 21 7.47 -10.29 17.90
N PHE A 22 8.62 -9.72 18.26
CA PHE A 22 9.77 -9.58 17.38
C PHE A 22 11.07 -10.00 18.06
N GLY A 23 12.03 -10.50 17.29
CA GLY A 23 13.31 -10.99 17.80
C GLY A 23 13.30 -12.47 18.20
N LYS A 24 14.43 -12.93 18.76
CA LYS A 24 14.70 -14.33 19.11
C LYS A 24 13.78 -14.85 20.22
N TYR A 25 13.62 -14.05 21.28
CA TYR A 25 12.76 -14.39 22.40
C TYR A 25 11.45 -13.62 22.25
N ARG A 26 10.46 -14.25 21.61
CA ARG A 26 9.14 -13.66 21.34
C ARG A 26 8.02 -14.59 21.82
N VAL A 27 6.86 -14.02 22.12
CA VAL A 27 5.67 -14.80 22.44
C VAL A 27 5.03 -15.29 21.15
N ILE A 28 4.95 -16.61 20.99
CA ILE A 28 4.22 -17.23 19.89
C ILE A 28 2.76 -17.41 20.36
N PRO A 29 1.78 -16.74 19.73
CA PRO A 29 0.39 -16.91 20.11
C PRO A 29 -0.09 -18.32 19.72
N PRO A 30 -0.86 -19.01 20.59
CA PRO A 30 -1.43 -20.31 20.24
C PRO A 30 -2.45 -20.15 19.12
N ILE A 31 -2.43 -21.08 18.17
CA ILE A 31 -3.38 -21.09 17.05
C ILE A 31 -4.73 -21.61 17.54
N SER A 32 -5.76 -20.77 17.46
CA SER A 32 -7.12 -21.15 17.86
C SER A 32 -7.77 -22.10 16.85
N VAL A 33 -8.69 -22.94 17.32
CA VAL A 33 -9.47 -23.86 16.45
C VAL A 33 -10.27 -23.09 15.40
N ASN A 34 -10.83 -21.93 15.76
CA ASN A 34 -11.55 -21.06 14.83
C ASN A 34 -10.66 -20.56 13.69
N PHE A 35 -9.39 -20.24 13.98
CA PHE A 35 -8.44 -19.84 12.95
C PHE A 35 -8.14 -20.99 11.99
N LYS A 36 -7.92 -22.21 12.53
CA LYS A 36 -7.72 -23.41 11.71
C LYS A 36 -8.92 -23.67 10.78
N ARG A 37 -10.15 -23.52 11.29
CA ARG A 37 -11.37 -23.67 10.50
C ARG A 37 -11.43 -22.68 9.34
N LYS A 38 -11.18 -21.39 9.61
CA LYS A 38 -11.13 -20.35 8.56
C LYS A 38 -10.09 -20.64 7.49
N VAL A 39 -8.90 -21.09 7.89
CA VAL A 39 -7.84 -21.46 6.93
C VAL A 39 -8.29 -22.65 6.07
N ALA A 40 -8.94 -23.66 6.65
CA ALA A 40 -9.47 -24.79 5.89
C ALA A 40 -10.56 -24.36 4.90
N GLU A 41 -11.48 -23.48 5.30
CA GLU A 41 -12.50 -22.89 4.42
C GLU A 41 -11.85 -22.15 3.24
N LEU A 42 -10.83 -21.33 3.50
CA LEU A 42 -10.09 -20.62 2.45
C LEU A 42 -9.37 -21.57 1.50
N MET A 43 -8.80 -22.67 2.01
CA MET A 43 -8.15 -23.69 1.17
C MET A 43 -9.14 -24.39 0.23
N CYS A 44 -10.38 -24.64 0.69
CA CYS A 44 -11.43 -25.18 -0.18
C CYS A 44 -11.78 -24.19 -1.30
N ILE A 45 -11.98 -22.91 -0.96
CA ILE A 45 -12.26 -21.85 -1.94
C ILE A 45 -11.11 -21.71 -2.95
N GLU A 46 -9.86 -21.75 -2.49
CA GLU A 46 -8.69 -21.67 -3.35
C GLU A 46 -8.65 -22.83 -4.35
N LYS A 47 -8.94 -24.05 -3.89
CA LYS A 47 -9.03 -25.22 -4.77
C LYS A 47 -10.12 -25.06 -5.82
N ASP A 48 -11.32 -24.65 -5.42
CA ASP A 48 -12.43 -24.45 -6.35
C ASP A 48 -12.10 -23.38 -7.41
N ASN A 49 -11.42 -22.30 -7.00
CA ASN A 49 -10.95 -21.27 -7.91
C ASN A 49 -9.90 -21.81 -8.91
N LEU A 50 -8.96 -22.64 -8.44
CA LEU A 50 -7.97 -23.26 -9.32
C LEU A 50 -8.63 -24.17 -10.35
N ASP A 51 -9.64 -24.95 -9.96
CA ASP A 51 -10.37 -25.83 -10.87
C ASP A 51 -11.13 -25.04 -11.97
N ILE A 52 -11.62 -23.85 -11.63
CA ILE A 52 -12.24 -22.92 -12.59
C ILE A 52 -11.18 -22.34 -13.55
N ILE A 53 -10.07 -21.82 -13.00
CA ILE A 53 -9.01 -21.18 -13.77
C ILE A 53 -8.33 -22.16 -14.73
N ASN A 54 -8.19 -23.43 -14.33
CA ASN A 54 -7.57 -24.48 -15.14
C ASN A 54 -8.39 -24.90 -16.37
N LYS A 55 -9.61 -24.38 -16.54
CA LYS A 55 -10.48 -24.66 -17.69
C LYS A 55 -10.68 -23.38 -18.53
N PRO A 56 -9.63 -22.90 -19.23
CA PRO A 56 -9.77 -21.71 -20.05
C PRO A 56 -10.69 -21.96 -21.24
N PHE A 57 -11.48 -20.95 -21.61
CA PHE A 57 -12.37 -21.01 -22.77
C PHE A 57 -11.61 -20.83 -24.10
N LEU A 58 -10.57 -20.01 -24.11
CA LEU A 58 -9.69 -19.78 -25.25
C LEU A 58 -8.29 -20.31 -24.95
N SER A 59 -7.61 -20.81 -25.98
CA SER A 59 -6.18 -21.03 -25.89
C SER A 59 -5.41 -19.71 -25.81
N ALA A 60 -4.21 -19.74 -25.25
CA ALA A 60 -3.36 -18.54 -25.16
C ALA A 60 -3.06 -17.93 -26.54
N ASP A 61 -2.98 -18.76 -27.59
CA ASP A 61 -2.72 -18.30 -28.96
C ASP A 61 -3.92 -17.56 -29.55
N GLU A 62 -5.14 -18.04 -29.30
CA GLU A 62 -6.39 -17.39 -29.72
C GLU A 62 -6.61 -16.06 -29.01
N GLU A 63 -6.34 -16.00 -27.71
CA GLU A 63 -6.44 -14.77 -26.92
C GLU A 63 -5.42 -13.71 -27.41
N ASN A 64 -4.20 -14.14 -27.70
CA ASN A 64 -3.16 -13.28 -28.26
C ASN A 64 -3.52 -12.78 -29.67
N ALA A 65 -4.15 -13.62 -30.50
CA ALA A 65 -4.63 -13.21 -31.82
C ALA A 65 -5.71 -12.13 -31.70
N PHE A 66 -6.65 -12.27 -30.77
CA PHE A 66 -7.68 -11.26 -30.50
C PHE A 66 -7.07 -9.93 -30.05
N HIS A 67 -6.10 -9.96 -29.14
CA HIS A 67 -5.42 -8.74 -28.64
C HIS A 67 -4.55 -8.02 -29.67
N LYS A 68 -4.10 -8.70 -30.74
CA LYS A 68 -3.41 -8.06 -31.86
C LYS A 68 -4.37 -7.21 -32.72
N VAL A 69 -5.63 -7.63 -32.82
CA VAL A 69 -6.65 -6.99 -33.66
C VAL A 69 -7.43 -5.93 -32.89
N VAL A 70 -7.76 -6.19 -31.63
CA VAL A 70 -8.53 -5.28 -30.78
C VAL A 70 -7.61 -4.58 -29.79
N PRO A 71 -7.44 -3.24 -29.90
CA PRO A 71 -6.62 -2.50 -28.95
C PRO A 71 -7.23 -2.60 -27.55
N ARG A 72 -6.41 -2.95 -26.56
CA ARG A 72 -6.84 -3.01 -25.16
C ARG A 72 -7.30 -1.62 -24.73
N VAL A 73 -8.60 -1.49 -24.40
CA VAL A 73 -9.10 -0.32 -23.70
C VAL A 73 -8.44 -0.33 -22.32
N PRO A 74 -7.58 0.65 -21.98
CA PRO A 74 -7.01 0.70 -20.65
C PRO A 74 -8.14 0.83 -19.64
N TYR A 75 -8.08 0.05 -18.56
CA TYR A 75 -9.02 0.19 -17.46
C TYR A 75 -8.97 1.65 -16.99
N LYS A 76 -10.13 2.34 -17.00
CA LYS A 76 -10.22 3.82 -16.89
C LYS A 76 -9.44 4.41 -15.72
N ASN A 77 -9.20 3.63 -14.66
CA ASN A 77 -8.59 4.09 -13.42
C ASN A 77 -7.06 4.06 -13.38
N ASP A 78 -6.38 3.35 -14.29
CA ASP A 78 -4.93 3.11 -14.12
C ASP A 78 -4.05 4.19 -14.74
N LYS A 79 -4.55 4.88 -15.78
CA LYS A 79 -3.84 6.01 -16.39
C LYS A 79 -4.17 7.32 -15.66
N THR A 80 -5.46 7.57 -15.41
CA THR A 80 -5.92 8.79 -14.72
C THR A 80 -5.31 8.90 -13.32
N LYS A 81 -5.32 7.84 -12.50
CA LYS A 81 -4.73 7.90 -11.15
C LYS A 81 -3.22 8.15 -11.15
N LYS A 82 -2.49 7.62 -12.13
CA LYS A 82 -1.04 7.84 -12.23
C LYS A 82 -0.74 9.28 -12.62
N ASP A 83 -1.51 9.81 -13.57
CA ASP A 83 -1.37 11.18 -14.03
C ASP A 83 -1.80 12.17 -12.93
N GLU A 84 -2.91 11.91 -12.22
CA GLU A 84 -3.38 12.68 -11.06
C GLU A 84 -2.37 12.68 -9.91
N LEU A 85 -1.78 11.52 -9.56
CA LEU A 85 -0.73 11.44 -8.54
C LEU A 85 0.55 12.18 -8.94
N LEU A 86 0.87 12.22 -10.24
CA LEU A 86 2.02 12.98 -10.73
C LEU A 86 1.75 14.47 -10.68
N THR A 87 0.57 14.94 -11.08
CA THR A 87 0.20 16.35 -10.99
C THR A 87 0.13 16.81 -9.54
N GLU A 88 -0.48 16.04 -8.64
CA GLU A 88 -0.50 16.36 -7.20
C GLU A 88 0.92 16.48 -6.61
N ARG A 89 1.86 15.64 -7.05
CA ARG A 89 3.26 15.76 -6.61
C ARG A 89 3.94 17.00 -7.16
N LEU A 90 3.68 17.34 -8.43
CA LEU A 90 4.20 18.54 -9.09
C LEU A 90 3.65 19.82 -8.44
N ASP A 91 2.37 19.83 -8.10
CA ASP A 91 1.71 20.98 -7.46
C ASP A 91 2.16 21.19 -6.01
N ASN A 92 2.59 20.12 -5.33
CA ASN A 92 3.13 20.18 -3.96
C ASN A 92 4.63 20.51 -3.89
N LEU A 93 5.32 20.75 -5.02
CA LEU A 93 6.70 21.22 -4.98
C LEU A 93 6.78 22.65 -4.45
N PRO A 94 7.80 22.98 -3.64
CA PRO A 94 8.00 24.35 -3.18
C PRO A 94 8.21 25.29 -4.39
N PRO A 95 7.75 26.54 -4.29
CA PRO A 95 7.93 27.50 -5.37
C PRO A 95 9.41 27.73 -5.65
N ASN A 96 9.77 27.73 -6.95
CA ASN A 96 11.12 28.06 -7.37
C ASN A 96 11.31 29.57 -7.33
N TYR A 97 12.23 30.04 -6.48
CA TYR A 97 12.66 31.43 -6.47
C TYR A 97 13.84 31.62 -7.40
N THR A 98 13.75 32.60 -8.29
CA THR A 98 14.88 32.95 -9.17
C THR A 98 15.77 34.00 -8.50
N THR A 99 17.07 33.99 -8.82
CA THR A 99 18.03 34.98 -8.27
C THR A 99 17.61 36.42 -8.57
N LYS A 100 16.93 36.66 -9.70
CA LYS A 100 16.39 37.96 -10.09
C LYS A 100 15.32 38.46 -9.10
N GLU A 101 14.43 37.59 -8.66
CA GLU A 101 13.37 37.93 -7.68
C GLU A 101 13.97 38.30 -6.33
N LEU A 102 15.02 37.59 -5.90
CA LEU A 102 15.73 37.90 -4.66
C LEU A 102 16.44 39.26 -4.72
N PHE A 103 17.05 39.61 -5.85
CA PHE A 103 17.71 40.90 -6.02
C PHE A 103 16.73 42.07 -6.17
N ALA A 104 15.49 41.84 -6.59
CA ALA A 104 14.47 42.88 -6.65
C ALA A 104 14.17 43.48 -5.26
N ILE A 105 14.28 42.67 -4.20
CA ILE A 105 14.07 43.10 -2.80
C ILE A 105 15.11 44.15 -2.38
N LEU A 106 16.34 44.07 -2.91
CA LEU A 106 17.40 45.03 -2.59
C LEU A 106 17.12 46.43 -3.14
N ASN A 107 16.29 46.53 -4.18
CA ASN A 107 15.90 47.82 -4.76
C ASN A 107 14.80 48.53 -3.98
N CYS A 108 14.14 47.88 -3.01
CA CYS A 108 13.09 48.51 -2.20
C CYS A 108 13.60 49.70 -1.36
N ASN A 109 14.89 49.70 -0.99
CA ASN A 109 15.52 50.78 -0.23
C ASN A 109 16.34 51.74 -1.11
N LYS A 110 16.18 51.67 -2.43
CA LYS A 110 16.90 52.55 -3.35
C LYS A 110 16.37 53.97 -3.21
N LYS A 111 17.16 54.82 -2.55
CA LYS A 111 16.92 56.25 -2.48
C LYS A 111 17.63 56.94 -3.65
N TRP A 112 17.01 58.00 -4.16
CA TRP A 112 17.64 58.90 -5.11
C TRP A 112 18.55 59.86 -4.32
N GLU A 113 19.67 60.26 -4.92
CA GLU A 113 20.53 61.34 -4.40
C GLU A 113 19.79 62.69 -4.40
#